data_AF-A0AAD4JNX9-F1
#
_entry.id   AF-A0AAD4JNX9-F1
#
_cell.length_a   1.000
_cell.length_b   1.000
_cell.length_c   1.000
_cell.angle_alpha   90.00
_cell.angle_beta   90.00
_cell.angle_gamma   90.00
#
_symmetry.space_group_name_H-M   'P 1'
#
loop_
_entity.id
_entity.type
_entity.pdbx_description
1 polymer ?
#
loop_
_entity_poly.entity_id
_entity_poly.type
_entity_poly.pdbx_seq_one_letter_code
_entity_poly.pdbx_strand_id
1 'polypeptide(L)'
;MVHKELSSDMKMFVEHLYTKGYLKNANFMPQDKFDASCFEISYAREFLKFAASKFGKDHPDIAGWLSAGNLKKVALFGCPSLGQRTVYAAKHMRKFFKIDEHKVCQTCSLKELCMLRNKSFAKNPTKLDLADVIRVLIMYSMESVPQKLVVPEEIKTSVSRLLKEVISLSQETMT
;
A
#
# COMPACT_ATOMS: atom_id res chain seq x y z
N MET A 1 -14.11 -8.64 -10.05
CA MET A 1 -13.00 -7.75 -10.45
C MET A 1 -12.17 -8.52 -11.45
N VAL A 2 -11.92 -7.97 -12.64
CA VAL A 2 -10.87 -8.50 -13.53
C VAL A 2 -9.56 -7.97 -12.97
N HIS A 3 -8.66 -8.87 -12.57
CA HIS A 3 -7.34 -8.49 -12.07
C HIS A 3 -6.40 -8.35 -13.28
N LYS A 4 -5.76 -7.19 -13.39
CA LYS A 4 -4.72 -6.97 -14.40
C LYS A 4 -3.40 -7.53 -13.92
N GLU A 5 -2.51 -7.83 -14.85
CA GLU A 5 -1.12 -8.16 -14.57
C GLU A 5 -0.48 -7.11 -13.62
N LEU A 6 0.40 -7.58 -12.73
CA LEU A 6 1.14 -6.69 -11.84
C LEU A 6 2.11 -5.80 -12.64
N SER A 7 2.22 -4.52 -12.27
CA SER A 7 3.24 -3.64 -12.84
C SER A 7 4.66 -4.16 -12.55
N SER A 8 5.65 -3.74 -13.34
CA SER A 8 7.05 -4.16 -13.15
C SER A 8 7.54 -3.92 -11.72
N ASP A 9 7.28 -2.73 -11.17
CA ASP A 9 7.68 -2.39 -9.81
C ASP A 9 6.95 -3.21 -8.75
N MET A 10 5.68 -3.54 -9.00
CA MET A 10 4.95 -4.43 -8.11
C MET A 10 5.51 -5.85 -8.18
N LYS A 11 5.84 -6.37 -9.37
CA LYS A 11 6.49 -7.68 -9.51
C LYS A 11 7.79 -7.77 -8.72
N MET A 12 8.65 -6.74 -8.82
CA MET A 12 9.89 -6.65 -8.03
C MET A 12 9.61 -6.69 -6.52
N PHE A 13 8.58 -5.97 -6.06
CA PHE A 13 8.21 -5.99 -4.64
C PHE A 13 7.67 -7.37 -4.20
N VAL A 14 6.84 -8.03 -5.02
CA VAL A 14 6.34 -9.37 -4.70
C VAL A 14 7.47 -10.40 -4.69
N GLU A 15 8.40 -10.33 -5.64
CA GLU A 15 9.60 -11.17 -5.67
C GLU A 15 10.49 -10.92 -4.44
N HIS A 16 10.62 -9.66 -4.02
CA HIS A 16 11.29 -9.34 -2.76
C HIS A 16 10.60 -9.99 -1.55
N LEU A 17 9.26 -9.94 -1.46
CA LEU A 17 8.52 -10.63 -0.40
C LEU A 17 8.68 -12.16 -0.47
N TYR A 18 8.75 -12.72 -1.68
CA TYR A 18 9.00 -14.15 -1.91
C TYR A 18 10.37 -14.56 -1.36
N THR A 19 11.43 -13.87 -1.79
CA THR A 19 12.82 -14.16 -1.38
C THR A 19 13.05 -13.98 0.11
N LYS A 20 12.33 -13.06 0.77
CA LYS A 20 12.34 -12.88 2.22
C LYS A 20 11.41 -13.84 2.99
N GLY A 21 10.73 -14.76 2.30
CA GLY A 21 9.92 -15.81 2.92
C GLY A 21 8.53 -15.38 3.40
N TYR A 22 8.06 -14.18 3.05
CA TYR A 22 6.72 -13.71 3.42
C TYR A 22 5.60 -14.45 2.67
N LEU A 23 5.94 -15.18 1.61
CA LEU A 23 5.01 -15.95 0.77
C LEU A 23 5.10 -17.47 0.96
N LYS A 24 5.89 -17.97 1.91
CA LYS A 24 6.16 -19.42 2.09
C LYS A 24 4.93 -20.31 2.33
N ASN A 25 3.84 -19.73 2.85
CA ASN A 25 2.59 -20.45 3.14
C ASN A 25 1.53 -20.25 2.04
N ALA A 26 1.89 -19.67 0.90
CA ALA A 26 0.99 -19.51 -0.23
C ALA A 26 0.77 -20.86 -0.91
N ASN A 27 -0.48 -21.33 -0.96
CA ASN A 27 -0.86 -22.57 -1.66
C ASN A 27 -1.29 -22.32 -3.12
N PHE A 28 -1.17 -21.08 -3.61
CA PHE A 28 -1.52 -20.68 -4.98
C PHE A 28 -0.31 -20.53 -5.90
N MET A 29 0.91 -20.77 -5.38
CA MET A 29 2.17 -20.62 -6.10
C MET A 29 3.02 -21.90 -5.91
N PRO A 30 3.83 -22.31 -6.90
CA PRO A 30 4.73 -23.46 -6.76
C PRO A 30 5.71 -23.31 -5.58
N GLN A 31 6.06 -24.42 -4.91
CA GLN A 31 6.83 -24.40 -3.67
C GLN A 31 8.25 -23.79 -3.83
N ASP A 32 8.87 -23.91 -5.00
CA ASP A 32 10.27 -23.52 -5.22
C ASP A 32 10.47 -22.59 -6.44
N LYS A 33 9.39 -21.97 -6.93
CA LYS A 33 9.46 -21.08 -8.07
C LYS A 33 8.54 -19.88 -7.90
N PHE A 34 9.12 -18.69 -7.96
CA PHE A 34 8.35 -17.46 -8.08
C PHE A 34 7.65 -17.39 -9.44
N ASP A 35 6.34 -17.14 -9.42
CA ASP A 35 5.54 -16.90 -10.61
C ASP A 35 4.57 -15.74 -10.36
N ALA A 36 4.80 -14.62 -11.04
CA ALA A 36 3.98 -13.43 -10.88
C ALA A 36 2.56 -13.59 -11.44
N SER A 37 2.33 -14.52 -12.37
CA SER A 37 1.00 -14.78 -12.94
C SER A 37 0.04 -15.38 -11.91
N CYS A 38 0.56 -16.03 -10.86
CA CYS A 38 -0.24 -16.55 -9.76
C CYS A 38 -1.03 -15.47 -8.99
N PHE A 39 -0.71 -14.19 -9.18
CA PHE A 39 -1.39 -13.05 -8.56
C PHE A 39 -2.54 -12.47 -9.41
N GLU A 40 -2.95 -13.11 -10.49
CA GLU A 40 -4.11 -12.70 -11.31
C GLU A 40 -5.46 -13.19 -10.73
N ILE A 41 -5.44 -13.86 -9.58
CA ILE A 41 -6.65 -14.28 -8.85
C ILE A 41 -6.85 -13.48 -7.56
N SER A 42 -8.10 -13.35 -7.13
CA SER A 42 -8.49 -12.55 -5.96
C SER A 42 -7.86 -13.05 -4.67
N TYR A 43 -7.85 -14.37 -4.48
CA TYR A 43 -7.30 -15.01 -3.29
C TYR A 43 -5.80 -14.71 -3.10
N ALA A 44 -5.00 -14.81 -4.17
CA ALA A 44 -3.57 -14.48 -4.14
C ALA A 44 -3.32 -13.01 -3.78
N ARG A 45 -4.16 -12.09 -4.27
CA ARG A 45 -4.06 -10.66 -3.94
C ARG A 45 -4.44 -10.35 -2.51
N GLU A 46 -5.43 -11.04 -1.96
CA GLU A 46 -5.73 -10.92 -0.53
C GLU A 46 -4.54 -11.41 0.31
N PHE A 47 -3.98 -12.58 -0.02
CA PHE A 47 -2.77 -13.08 0.64
C PHE A 47 -1.62 -12.07 0.56
N LEU A 48 -1.39 -11.49 -0.61
CA LEU A 48 -0.35 -10.49 -0.82
C LEU A 48 -0.54 -9.25 0.05
N LYS A 49 -1.79 -8.79 0.27
CA LYS A 49 -2.07 -7.69 1.20
C LYS A 49 -1.65 -8.03 2.63
N PHE A 50 -1.90 -9.26 3.08
CA PHE A 50 -1.46 -9.72 4.39
C PHE A 50 0.06 -9.81 4.48
N ALA A 51 0.71 -10.41 3.48
CA ALA A 51 2.16 -10.56 3.43
C ALA A 51 2.88 -9.20 3.43
N ALA A 52 2.45 -8.27 2.58
CA ALA A 52 3.00 -6.92 2.50
C ALA A 52 2.78 -6.13 3.79
N SER A 53 1.59 -6.26 4.40
CA SER A 53 1.33 -5.63 5.70
C SER A 53 2.17 -6.24 6.81
N LYS A 54 2.50 -7.54 6.75
CA LYS A 54 3.40 -8.19 7.71
C LYS A 54 4.82 -7.67 7.55
N PHE A 55 5.33 -7.63 6.32
CA PHE A 55 6.62 -7.02 6.01
C PHE A 55 6.72 -5.60 6.58
N GLY A 56 5.68 -4.77 6.41
CA GLY A 56 5.68 -3.43 6.99
C GLY A 56 5.80 -3.40 8.52
N LYS A 57 5.24 -4.39 9.22
CA LYS A 57 5.35 -4.50 10.69
C LYS A 57 6.73 -4.96 11.14
N ASP A 58 7.37 -5.80 10.35
CA ASP A 58 8.66 -6.41 10.66
C ASP A 58 9.82 -5.43 10.38
N HIS A 59 9.58 -4.37 9.58
CA HIS A 59 10.58 -3.35 9.21
C HIS A 59 10.12 -1.90 9.52
N PRO A 60 9.69 -1.56 10.75
CA PRO A 60 9.06 -0.27 11.05
C PRO A 60 9.98 0.95 10.88
N ASP A 61 11.30 0.75 10.92
CA ASP A 61 12.35 1.75 10.77
C ASP A 61 12.41 2.36 9.36
N ILE A 62 12.11 1.58 8.32
CA ILE A 62 12.11 2.04 6.91
C ILE A 62 11.17 3.24 6.72
N ALA A 63 10.05 3.31 7.46
CA ALA A 63 9.10 4.43 7.34
C ALA A 63 9.75 5.81 7.55
N GLY A 64 10.81 5.89 8.36
CA GLY A 64 11.54 7.14 8.62
C GLY A 64 12.41 7.62 7.46
N TRP A 65 12.75 6.73 6.53
CA TRP A 65 13.71 6.98 5.44
C TRP A 65 13.03 7.19 4.08
N LEU A 66 11.73 6.92 3.99
CA LEU A 66 10.96 7.12 2.76
C LEU A 66 10.80 8.61 2.41
N SER A 67 10.70 8.88 1.11
CA SER A 67 10.49 10.22 0.57
C SER A 67 9.19 10.84 1.09
N ALA A 68 9.33 11.79 2.03
CA ALA A 68 8.21 12.54 2.60
C ALA A 68 7.36 13.24 1.53
N GLY A 69 8.00 13.73 0.45
CA GLY A 69 7.31 14.37 -0.67
C GLY A 69 6.38 13.42 -1.41
N ASN A 70 6.87 12.22 -1.78
CA ASN A 70 6.05 11.21 -2.45
C ASN A 70 4.96 10.68 -1.51
N LEU A 71 5.26 10.43 -0.23
CA LEU A 71 4.29 10.01 0.77
C LEU A 71 3.15 11.01 0.94
N LYS A 72 3.49 12.31 1.00
CA LYS A 72 2.49 13.39 1.13
C LYS A 72 1.58 13.46 -0.09
N LYS A 73 2.11 13.28 -1.31
CA LYS A 73 1.29 13.20 -2.55
C LYS A 73 0.29 12.05 -2.48
N VAL A 74 0.76 10.85 -2.11
CA VAL A 74 -0.11 9.67 -1.95
C VAL A 74 -1.18 9.91 -0.86
N ALA A 75 -0.80 10.49 0.28
CA ALA A 75 -1.72 10.77 1.37
C ALA A 75 -2.82 11.78 0.99
N LEU A 76 -2.47 12.82 0.21
CA LEU A 76 -3.40 13.84 -0.30
C LEU A 76 -4.39 13.30 -1.34
N PHE A 77 -3.98 12.31 -2.14
CA PHE A 77 -4.83 11.80 -3.22
C PHE A 77 -6.12 11.13 -2.72
N GLY A 78 -6.05 10.35 -1.63
CA GLY A 78 -7.24 9.78 -0.99
C GLY A 78 -7.06 8.36 -0.49
N CYS A 79 -8.17 7.66 -0.25
CA CYS A 79 -8.15 6.25 0.14
C CYS A 79 -8.23 5.37 -1.13
N PRO A 80 -7.35 4.37 -1.31
CA PRO A 80 -7.38 3.52 -2.50
C PRO A 80 -8.54 2.51 -2.50
N SER A 81 -9.24 2.33 -1.38
CA SER A 81 -10.43 1.45 -1.31
C SER A 81 -11.35 1.86 -0.16
N LEU A 82 -12.53 1.23 -0.11
CA LEU A 82 -13.51 1.36 0.97
C LEU A 82 -13.25 0.41 2.16
N GLY A 83 -12.26 -0.47 2.06
CA GLY A 83 -11.93 -1.44 3.10
C GLY A 83 -11.44 -0.73 4.37
N GLN A 84 -12.01 -1.07 5.53
CA GLN A 84 -11.76 -0.37 6.80
C GLN A 84 -10.27 -0.19 7.13
N ARG A 85 -9.47 -1.27 7.02
CA ARG A 85 -8.02 -1.23 7.30
C ARG A 85 -7.26 -0.30 6.38
N THR A 86 -7.64 -0.24 5.11
CA THR A 86 -7.02 0.60 4.09
C THR A 86 -7.41 2.08 4.28
N VAL A 87 -8.67 2.34 4.60
CA VAL A 87 -9.14 3.68 4.95
C VAL A 87 -8.42 4.19 6.20
N TYR A 88 -8.26 3.33 7.22
CA TYR A 88 -7.55 3.69 8.44
C TYR A 88 -6.08 4.01 8.17
N ALA A 89 -5.40 3.18 7.37
CA ALA A 89 -4.02 3.44 6.96
C ALA A 89 -3.87 4.77 6.22
N ALA A 90 -4.73 5.07 5.25
CA ALA A 90 -4.69 6.33 4.52
C ALA A 90 -4.95 7.56 5.42
N LYS A 91 -5.90 7.43 6.37
CA LYS A 91 -6.18 8.47 7.38
C LYS A 91 -5.00 8.67 8.33
N HIS A 92 -4.36 7.57 8.74
CA HIS A 92 -3.19 7.60 9.60
C HIS A 92 -2.02 8.34 8.93
N MET A 93 -1.74 8.06 7.65
CA MET A 93 -0.76 8.80 6.86
C MET A 93 -1.08 10.30 6.81
N ARG A 94 -2.35 10.67 6.54
CA ARG A 94 -2.76 12.09 6.51
C ARG A 94 -2.57 12.78 7.86
N LYS A 95 -2.88 12.07 8.94
CA LYS A 95 -2.69 12.59 10.31
C LYS A 95 -1.21 12.85 10.60
N PHE A 96 -0.32 11.93 10.22
CA PHE A 96 1.14 12.11 10.34
C PHE A 96 1.63 13.37 9.62
N PHE A 97 1.15 13.63 8.39
CA PHE A 97 1.51 14.83 7.62
C PHE A 97 0.71 16.09 7.97
N LYS A 98 -0.12 16.06 9.03
CA LYS A 98 -1.02 17.18 9.41
C LYS A 98 -1.92 17.65 8.25
N ILE A 99 -2.34 16.71 7.40
CA ILE A 99 -3.28 16.95 6.30
C ILE A 99 -4.71 16.94 6.88
N ASP A 100 -5.51 17.92 6.48
CA ASP A 100 -6.92 18.00 6.83
C ASP A 100 -7.72 16.86 6.18
N GLU A 101 -8.12 15.90 7.01
CA GLU A 101 -8.90 14.73 6.62
C GLU A 101 -10.24 15.11 5.98
N HIS A 102 -10.87 16.18 6.45
CA HIS A 102 -12.17 16.61 5.95
C HIS A 102 -12.06 17.06 4.50
N LYS A 103 -11.04 17.88 4.19
CA LYS A 103 -10.79 18.37 2.83
C LYS A 103 -10.54 17.23 1.84
N VAL A 104 -9.75 16.23 2.23
CA VAL A 104 -9.47 15.06 1.36
C VAL A 104 -10.72 14.19 1.18
N CYS A 105 -11.49 13.94 2.25
CA CYS A 105 -12.73 13.17 2.16
C CYS A 105 -13.82 13.89 1.34
N GLN A 106 -13.87 15.23 1.37
CA GLN A 106 -14.90 16.02 0.68
C GLN A 106 -14.74 15.97 -0.85
N THR A 107 -13.50 15.92 -1.34
CA THR A 107 -13.15 15.82 -2.77
C THR A 107 -13.01 14.37 -3.25
N CYS A 108 -13.04 13.39 -2.35
CA CYS A 108 -12.89 11.98 -2.69
C CYS A 108 -14.06 11.47 -3.56
N SER A 109 -13.73 10.80 -4.68
CA SER A 109 -14.72 10.17 -5.58
C SER A 109 -15.51 9.03 -4.93
N LEU A 110 -15.03 8.49 -3.81
CA LEU A 110 -15.67 7.40 -3.06
C LEU A 110 -16.50 7.89 -1.87
N LYS A 111 -16.61 9.21 -1.65
CA LYS A 111 -17.16 9.80 -0.42
C LYS A 111 -18.58 9.33 -0.07
N GLU A 112 -19.44 9.16 -1.07
CA GLU A 112 -20.84 8.77 -0.88
C GLU A 112 -21.00 7.29 -0.47
N LEU A 113 -19.97 6.47 -0.76
CA LEU A 113 -19.95 5.05 -0.43
C LEU A 113 -19.15 4.75 0.85
N CYS A 114 -18.43 5.73 1.39
CA CYS A 114 -17.51 5.54 2.50
C CYS A 114 -18.20 5.70 3.87
N MET A 115 -18.48 4.59 4.54
CA MET A 115 -19.04 4.56 5.91
C MET A 115 -18.10 5.13 6.99
N LEU A 116 -16.86 5.41 6.60
CA LEU A 116 -15.79 5.94 7.46
C LEU A 116 -15.43 7.39 7.11
N ARG A 117 -16.23 8.03 6.24
CA ARG A 117 -16.09 9.45 5.90
C ARG A 117 -16.07 10.29 7.16
N ASN A 118 -15.13 11.23 7.24
CA ASN A 118 -14.98 12.17 8.36
C ASN A 118 -14.81 11.55 9.76
N LYS A 119 -14.74 10.22 9.90
CA LYS A 119 -14.40 9.59 11.16
C LYS A 119 -12.90 9.80 11.42
N SER A 120 -12.61 10.51 12.50
CA SER A 120 -11.27 10.68 13.06
C SER A 120 -10.98 9.56 14.06
N PHE A 121 -9.73 9.12 14.13
CA PHE A 121 -9.30 8.09 15.07
C PHE A 121 -8.32 8.70 16.08
N ALA A 122 -8.52 8.35 17.35
CA ALA A 122 -8.04 9.10 18.51
C ALA A 122 -6.50 9.17 18.66
N LYS A 123 -5.74 8.25 18.07
CA LYS A 123 -4.28 8.26 18.22
C LYS A 123 -3.66 9.37 17.38
N ASN A 124 -2.99 10.34 18.00
CA ASN A 124 -2.05 11.22 17.31
C ASN A 124 -0.76 10.42 17.11
N PRO A 125 -0.49 9.90 15.90
CA PRO A 125 0.72 9.13 15.71
C PRO A 125 1.92 10.07 15.75
N THR A 126 2.85 9.79 16.66
CA THR A 126 4.15 10.46 16.69
C THR A 126 5.08 9.92 15.60
N LYS A 127 4.77 8.75 15.03
CA LYS A 127 5.56 8.06 14.01
C LYS A 127 4.67 7.50 12.92
N LEU A 128 5.19 7.47 11.69
CA LEU A 128 4.55 6.82 10.55
C LEU A 128 4.69 5.29 10.70
N ASP A 129 3.60 4.56 10.46
CA ASP A 129 3.61 3.08 10.46
C ASP A 129 3.83 2.57 9.05
N LEU A 130 4.93 1.84 8.81
CA LEU A 130 5.23 1.27 7.50
C LEU A 130 4.15 0.28 7.05
N ALA A 131 3.53 -0.47 7.96
CA ALA A 131 2.45 -1.40 7.61
C ALA A 131 1.25 -0.67 7.00
N ASP A 132 0.96 0.55 7.47
CA ASP A 132 -0.07 1.39 6.90
C ASP A 132 0.36 1.99 5.56
N VAL A 133 1.61 2.47 5.45
CA VAL A 133 2.16 2.96 4.19
C VAL A 133 2.07 1.88 3.11
N ILE A 134 2.62 0.70 3.35
CA ILE A 134 2.63 -0.41 2.39
C ILE A 134 1.21 -0.83 2.04
N ARG A 135 0.28 -0.88 3.01
CA ARG A 135 -1.13 -1.20 2.73
C ARG A 135 -1.76 -0.22 1.74
N VAL A 136 -1.39 1.05 1.77
CA VAL A 136 -1.86 2.04 0.80
C VAL A 136 -1.15 1.87 -0.55
N LEU A 137 0.17 1.74 -0.56
CA LEU A 137 0.97 1.62 -1.78
C LEU A 137 0.56 0.42 -2.63
N ILE A 138 0.44 -0.78 -2.02
CA ILE A 138 0.12 -2.00 -2.76
C ILE A 138 -1.26 -1.93 -3.42
N MET A 139 -2.21 -1.19 -2.84
CA MET A 139 -3.55 -1.07 -3.43
C MET A 139 -3.51 -0.27 -4.72
N TYR A 140 -2.70 0.79 -4.76
CA TYR A 140 -2.48 1.58 -5.97
C TYR A 140 -1.66 0.80 -7.01
N SER A 141 -0.58 0.14 -6.60
CA SER A 141 0.31 -0.58 -7.53
C SER A 141 -0.32 -1.84 -8.12
N MET A 142 -1.20 -2.53 -7.38
CA MET A 142 -1.98 -3.65 -7.89
C MET A 142 -3.16 -3.21 -8.78
N GLU A 143 -3.36 -1.90 -9.00
CA GLU A 143 -4.56 -1.32 -9.60
C GLU A 143 -5.86 -1.86 -8.96
N SER A 144 -5.79 -2.23 -7.67
CA SER A 144 -6.90 -2.82 -6.93
C SER A 144 -7.77 -1.74 -6.31
N VAL A 145 -8.05 -0.71 -7.11
CA VAL A 145 -8.85 0.45 -6.76
C VAL A 145 -10.25 0.35 -7.37
N PRO A 146 -11.28 0.97 -6.77
CA PRO A 146 -12.60 1.02 -7.39
C PRO A 146 -12.53 1.69 -8.77
N GLN A 147 -13.30 1.21 -9.75
CA GLN A 147 -13.29 1.75 -11.13
C GLN A 147 -13.57 3.26 -11.21
N LYS A 148 -14.33 3.79 -10.24
CA LYS A 148 -14.63 5.24 -10.13
C LYS A 148 -13.41 6.08 -9.72
N LEU A 149 -12.33 5.45 -9.25
CA LEU A 149 -11.11 6.14 -8.84
C LEU A 149 -10.09 6.12 -9.99
N VAL A 150 -10.02 7.22 -10.73
CA VAL A 150 -8.97 7.44 -11.73
C VAL A 150 -7.71 7.88 -11.00
N VAL A 151 -6.64 7.08 -11.09
CA VAL A 151 -5.35 7.37 -10.43
C VAL A 151 -4.46 8.19 -11.37
N PRO A 152 -4.11 9.45 -11.05
CA PRO A 152 -3.23 10.27 -11.88
C PRO A 152 -1.82 9.67 -12.00
N GLU A 153 -1.16 9.95 -13.11
CA GLU A 153 0.18 9.41 -13.40
C GLU A 153 1.23 9.88 -12.38
N GLU A 154 1.08 11.09 -11.85
CA GLU A 154 1.92 11.60 -10.76
C GLU A 154 1.83 10.72 -9.50
N ILE A 155 0.64 10.20 -9.19
CA ILE A 155 0.43 9.31 -8.05
C ILE A 155 1.05 7.95 -8.32
N LYS A 156 0.87 7.39 -9.53
CA LYS A 156 1.52 6.13 -9.92
C LYS A 156 3.04 6.23 -9.85
N THR A 157 3.61 7.33 -10.34
CA THR A 157 5.05 7.61 -10.26
C THR A 157 5.52 7.70 -8.81
N SER A 158 4.76 8.37 -7.95
CA SER A 158 5.08 8.47 -6.52
C SER A 158 5.04 7.10 -5.83
N VAL A 159 4.03 6.27 -6.15
CA VAL A 159 3.90 4.90 -5.63
C VAL A 159 5.06 4.01 -6.12
N SER A 160 5.41 4.09 -7.40
CA SER A 160 6.55 3.38 -8.00
C SER A 160 7.86 3.70 -7.27
N ARG A 161 8.15 4.99 -7.07
CA ARG A 161 9.35 5.44 -6.35
C ARG A 161 9.37 4.93 -4.92
N LEU A 162 8.27 5.06 -4.19
CA LEU A 162 8.17 4.59 -2.81
C LEU A 162 8.34 3.07 -2.68
N LEU A 163 7.81 2.28 -3.62
CA LEU A 163 8.04 0.82 -3.62
C LEU A 163 9.52 0.47 -3.82
N LYS A 164 10.23 1.19 -4.70
CA LYS A 164 11.68 1.00 -4.90
C LYS A 164 12.48 1.39 -3.67
N GLU A 165 12.14 2.51 -3.04
CA GLU A 165 12.75 2.94 -1.77
C GLU A 165 12.57 1.87 -0.68
N VAL A 166 11.36 1.32 -0.53
CA VAL A 166 11.08 0.23 0.43
C VAL A 166 11.96 -0.99 0.18
N ILE A 167 12.16 -1.40 -1.08
CA ILE A 167 12.99 -2.55 -1.44
C ILE A 167 14.48 -2.28 -1.17
N SER A 168 14.99 -1.09 -1.53
CA SER A 168 16.39 -0.72 -1.30
C SER A 168 16.71 -0.71 0.19
N LEU A 169 15.88 0.01 0.96
CA LEU A 169 16.09 0.19 2.39
C LEU A 169 16.01 -1.14 3.16
N SER A 170 15.13 -2.07 2.77
CA SER A 170 15.05 -3.38 3.44
C SER A 170 16.22 -4.30 3.14
N GLN A 171 17.00 -4.04 2.09
CA GLN A 171 18.24 -4.77 1.79
C GLN A 171 19.41 -4.22 2.61
N GLU A 172 19.44 -2.91 2.84
CA GLU A 172 20.49 -2.21 3.59
C GLU A 172 20.42 -2.51 5.11
N THR A 173 19.23 -2.73 5.69
CA THR A 173 19.10 -3.05 7.13
C THR A 173 19.57 -4.46 7.52
N MET A 174 20.07 -5.27 6.57
CA MET A 174 20.54 -6.65 6.82
C MET A 174 22.07 -6.79 6.87
N THR A 175 22.80 -5.68 6.86
CA THR A 175 24.26 -5.61 7.10
C THR A 175 24.56 -4.90 8.40
#